data_AF-T1PM99-F1
#
_entry.id   AF-T1PM99-F1
#
_cell.length_a   1.000
_cell.length_b   1.000
_cell.length_c   1.000
_cell.angle_alpha   90.00
_cell.angle_beta   90.00
_cell.angle_gamma   90.00
#
_symmetry.space_group_name_H-M   'P 1'
#
loop_
_entity.id
_entity.type
_entity.pdbx_description
1 polymer ?
#
loop_
_entity_poly.entity_id
_entity_poly.type
_entity_poly.pdbx_seq_one_letter_code
_entity_poly.pdbx_strand_id
1 'polypeptide(L)'
;MDDIAGQVLKNSDKNRVFHLFFVPRRSCLCEKHLEQKGVYGSFGMVEELSWNFYPIENDVISMENPMAFKDVAIDGDPTALYQAAVGLVQLQRIYGRIPKIYGKGTMAQGVWERAKKLGAEEKLLSTGERGTIDQIILLDRQIDLLSAFATQLTYEGLIDEFYGVKQNKLTLPAELFAK
;
A
#
# COMPACT_ATOMS: atom_id res chain seq x y z
N MET A 1 -3.15 5.58 16.68
CA MET A 1 -2.65 6.91 17.12
C MET A 1 -2.53 7.02 18.63
N ASP A 2 -3.37 6.34 19.41
CA ASP A 2 -3.27 6.36 20.88
C ASP A 2 -1.92 5.86 21.41
N ASP A 3 -1.33 4.83 20.78
CA ASP A 3 0.00 4.34 21.17
C ASP A 3 1.09 5.41 20.98
N ILE A 4 1.05 6.14 19.86
CA ILE A 4 1.99 7.23 19.58
C ILE A 4 1.83 8.33 20.64
N ALA A 5 0.60 8.78 20.90
CA ALA A 5 0.32 9.78 21.91
C ALA A 5 0.79 9.34 23.31
N GLY A 6 0.53 8.08 23.67
CA GLY A 6 0.99 7.48 24.92
C GLY A 6 2.52 7.46 25.06
N GLN A 7 3.25 7.18 23.98
CA GLN A 7 4.72 7.19 23.99
C GLN A 7 5.30 8.59 24.16
N VAL A 8 4.73 9.59 23.50
CA VAL A 8 5.14 11.00 23.62
C VAL A 8 4.92 11.49 25.05
N LEU A 9 3.72 11.28 25.60
CA LEU A 9 3.39 11.71 26.97
C LEU A 9 4.29 11.04 28.02
N LYS A 10 4.60 9.74 27.88
CA LYS A 10 5.48 9.02 28.81
C LYS A 10 6.94 9.47 28.78
N ASN A 11 7.39 10.13 27.71
CA ASN A 11 8.81 10.46 27.50
C ASN A 11 9.05 11.97 27.33
N SER A 12 8.10 12.82 27.73
CA SER A 12 8.18 14.28 27.57
C SER A 12 9.36 14.91 28.31
N ASP A 13 9.82 14.31 29.42
CA ASP A 13 10.84 14.90 30.30
C ASP A 13 12.30 14.71 29.83
N LYS A 14 12.54 13.99 28.71
CA LYS A 14 13.89 13.51 28.33
C LYS A 14 14.66 14.38 27.33
N ASN A 15 14.32 15.66 27.14
CA ASN A 15 14.96 16.55 26.15
C ASN A 15 14.98 15.94 24.73
N ARG A 16 14.01 15.08 24.42
CA ARG A 16 13.90 14.36 23.15
C ARG A 16 13.02 15.15 22.20
N VAL A 17 13.45 15.23 20.94
CA VAL A 17 12.61 15.74 19.85
C VAL A 17 11.96 14.55 19.16
N PHE A 18 10.63 14.58 19.05
CA PHE A 18 9.90 13.55 18.32
C PHE A 18 9.66 14.00 16.87
N HIS A 19 9.74 13.05 15.94
CA HIS A 19 9.40 13.29 14.54
C HIS A 19 8.39 12.22 14.10
N LEU A 20 7.46 12.60 13.23
CA LEU A 20 6.38 11.74 12.76
C LEU A 20 6.43 11.63 11.24
N PHE A 21 6.54 10.41 10.74
CA PHE A 21 6.47 10.11 9.31
C PHE A 21 5.22 9.28 9.05
N PHE A 22 4.29 9.82 8.28
CA PHE A 22 3.13 9.10 7.81
C PHE A 22 3.47 8.28 6.58
N VAL A 23 3.02 7.03 6.54
CA VAL A 23 3.18 6.14 5.39
C VAL A 23 1.80 5.61 4.95
N PRO A 24 1.43 5.72 3.66
CA PRO A 24 2.12 6.47 2.62
C PRO A 24 1.77 7.97 2.61
N ARG A 25 0.73 8.41 3.34
CA ARG A 25 0.23 9.79 3.34
C ARG A 25 -0.35 10.19 4.69
N ARG A 26 -0.47 11.49 4.95
CA ARG A 26 -1.13 12.00 6.15
C ARG A 26 -2.62 11.76 6.09
N SER A 27 -3.18 11.63 7.27
CA SER A 27 -4.61 11.51 7.50
C SER A 27 -5.06 12.64 8.39
N CYS A 28 -5.98 13.47 7.90
CA CYS A 28 -6.56 14.55 8.69
C CYS A 28 -7.24 14.02 9.97
N LEU A 29 -7.75 12.79 9.96
CA LEU A 29 -8.31 12.14 11.15
C LEU A 29 -7.23 11.86 12.19
N CYS A 30 -6.08 11.35 11.74
CA CYS A 30 -4.95 11.06 12.64
C CYS A 30 -4.37 12.34 13.26
N GLU A 31 -4.27 13.42 12.48
CA GLU A 31 -3.80 14.72 12.98
C GLU A 31 -4.74 15.30 14.02
N LYS A 32 -6.04 15.39 13.71
CA LYS A 32 -7.06 15.85 14.65
C LYS A 32 -7.06 15.02 15.94
N HIS A 33 -6.84 13.71 15.83
CA HIS A 33 -6.74 12.84 17.01
C HIS A 33 -5.52 13.18 17.89
N LEU A 34 -4.36 13.44 17.28
CA LEU A 34 -3.16 13.87 18.01
C LEU A 34 -3.31 15.27 18.61
N GLU A 35 -4.01 16.18 17.92
CA GLU A 35 -4.35 17.52 18.43
C GLU A 35 -5.25 17.43 19.66
N GLN A 36 -6.30 16.60 19.61
CA GLN A 36 -7.20 16.35 20.74
C GLN A 36 -6.48 15.74 21.95
N LYS A 37 -5.43 14.95 21.72
CA LYS A 37 -4.56 14.39 22.77
C LYS A 37 -3.49 15.37 23.25
N GLY A 38 -3.38 16.56 22.66
CA GLY A 38 -2.44 17.61 23.04
C GLY A 38 -0.97 17.34 22.70
N VAL A 39 -0.67 16.29 21.92
CA VAL A 39 0.70 15.87 21.61
C VAL A 39 1.18 16.32 20.22
N TYR A 40 0.28 16.82 19.37
CA TYR A 40 0.62 17.17 18.00
C TYR A 40 1.71 18.27 17.93
N GLY A 41 1.68 19.24 18.84
CA GLY A 41 2.70 20.29 18.93
C GLY A 41 4.07 19.83 19.46
N SER A 42 4.18 18.59 19.96
CA SER A 42 5.43 18.02 20.49
C SER A 42 6.33 17.44 19.40
N PHE A 43 5.83 17.32 18.15
CA PHE A 43 6.62 16.83 17.03
C PHE A 43 7.38 17.97 16.37
N GLY A 44 8.70 17.83 16.22
CA GLY A 44 9.55 18.81 15.53
C GLY A 44 9.43 18.74 14.00
N MET A 45 9.12 17.56 13.45
CA MET A 45 8.91 17.34 12.02
C MET A 45 7.75 16.38 11.82
N VAL A 46 6.82 16.71 10.91
CA VAL A 46 5.68 15.88 10.55
C VAL A 46 5.61 15.80 9.03
N GLU A 47 5.98 14.65 8.48
CA GLU A 47 6.18 14.45 7.04
C GLU A 47 5.43 13.22 6.52
N GLU A 48 5.40 13.12 5.19
CA GLU A 48 4.89 11.98 4.46
C GLU A 48 6.00 11.24 3.74
N LEU A 49 5.93 9.91 3.76
CA LEU A 49 6.74 9.05 2.91
C LEU A 49 5.79 8.38 1.90
N SER A 50 5.69 8.96 0.70
CA SER A 50 4.74 8.52 -0.35
C SER A 50 5.13 7.23 -1.07
N TRP A 51 5.58 6.23 -0.31
CA TRP A 51 5.92 4.89 -0.79
C TRP A 51 4.65 4.06 -0.97
N ASN A 52 4.14 3.98 -2.20
CA ASN A 52 2.98 3.14 -2.49
C ASN A 52 3.36 1.71 -2.86
N PHE A 53 4.38 1.53 -3.69
CA PHE A 53 4.83 0.21 -4.15
C PHE A 53 6.22 -0.13 -3.63
N TYR A 54 6.35 -1.32 -3.06
CA TYR A 54 7.60 -1.95 -2.69
C TYR A 54 8.00 -2.94 -3.79
N PRO A 55 9.22 -2.82 -4.35
CA PRO A 55 9.74 -3.83 -5.27
C PRO A 55 10.10 -5.08 -4.46
N ILE A 56 9.32 -6.13 -4.64
CA ILE A 56 9.49 -7.42 -3.97
C ILE A 56 10.47 -8.27 -4.78
N GLU A 57 10.23 -8.36 -6.09
CA GLU A 57 11.11 -9.01 -7.06
C GLU A 57 11.26 -8.12 -8.31
N ASN A 58 12.05 -8.55 -9.29
CA ASN A 58 12.26 -7.79 -10.53
C ASN A 58 10.97 -7.56 -11.35
N ASP A 59 9.98 -8.43 -11.19
CA ASP A 59 8.70 -8.43 -11.88
C ASP A 59 7.49 -8.34 -10.94
N VAL A 60 7.73 -8.19 -9.63
CA VAL A 60 6.66 -8.11 -8.61
C VAL A 60 6.82 -6.85 -7.76
N ILE A 61 5.77 -6.04 -7.77
CA ILE A 61 5.61 -4.90 -6.86
C ILE A 61 4.36 -5.10 -5.99
N SER A 62 4.45 -4.75 -4.71
CA SER A 62 3.35 -4.91 -3.75
C SER A 62 3.14 -3.62 -2.97
N MET A 63 1.90 -3.37 -2.55
CA MET A 63 1.60 -2.30 -1.58
C MET A 63 1.75 -2.75 -0.13
N GLU A 64 1.99 -4.05 0.11
CA GLU A 64 2.17 -4.67 1.43
C GLU A 64 1.08 -4.26 2.44
N ASN A 65 -0.17 -4.18 1.99
CA ASN A 65 -1.33 -3.91 2.84
C ASN A 65 -2.20 -5.17 3.01
N PRO A 66 -1.95 -6.02 4.03
CA PRO A 66 -2.67 -7.27 4.23
C PRO A 66 -4.15 -7.07 4.56
N MET A 67 -4.54 -5.89 5.08
CA MET A 67 -5.93 -5.60 5.44
C MET A 67 -6.77 -5.12 4.26
N ALA A 68 -6.15 -4.76 3.13
CA ALA A 68 -6.82 -4.14 1.99
C ALA A 68 -8.05 -4.91 1.49
N PHE A 69 -7.98 -6.24 1.45
CA PHE A 69 -9.13 -7.04 1.03
C PHE A 69 -10.30 -6.91 2.01
N LYS A 70 -10.06 -7.05 3.32
CA LYS A 70 -11.09 -6.92 4.35
C LYS A 70 -11.69 -5.51 4.34
N ASP A 71 -10.82 -4.50 4.35
CA ASP A 71 -11.21 -3.09 4.40
C ASP A 71 -12.14 -2.73 3.23
N VAL A 72 -11.79 -3.16 2.01
CA VAL A 72 -12.58 -2.86 0.81
C VAL A 72 -13.81 -3.76 0.68
N ALA A 73 -13.64 -5.08 0.83
CA ALA A 73 -14.68 -6.06 0.50
C ALA A 73 -15.75 -6.19 1.59
N ILE A 74 -15.37 -5.98 2.85
CA ILE A 74 -16.22 -6.24 4.02
C ILE A 74 -16.60 -4.92 4.69
N ASP A 75 -15.61 -4.09 5.00
CA ASP A 75 -15.85 -2.85 5.77
C ASP A 75 -16.28 -1.67 4.87
N GLY A 76 -16.13 -1.81 3.54
CA GLY A 76 -16.49 -0.79 2.56
C GLY A 76 -15.59 0.45 2.58
N ASP A 77 -14.41 0.37 3.21
CA ASP A 77 -13.41 1.43 3.23
C ASP A 77 -12.63 1.47 1.91
N PRO A 78 -12.79 2.53 1.08
CA PRO A 78 -12.12 2.64 -0.21
C PRO A 78 -10.67 3.14 -0.11
N THR A 79 -10.11 3.31 1.08
CA THR A 79 -8.78 3.90 1.30
C THR A 79 -7.70 3.17 0.50
N ALA A 80 -7.69 1.83 0.51
CA ALA A 80 -6.72 1.04 -0.26
C ALA A 80 -6.85 1.26 -1.78
N LEU A 81 -8.07 1.44 -2.30
CA LEU A 81 -8.31 1.70 -3.72
C LEU A 81 -7.80 3.07 -4.15
N TYR A 82 -7.93 4.08 -3.29
CA TYR A 82 -7.34 5.39 -3.52
C TYR A 82 -5.82 5.30 -3.59
N GLN A 83 -5.18 4.57 -2.66
CA GLN A 83 -3.73 4.39 -2.67
C GLN A 83 -3.25 3.64 -3.93
N ALA A 84 -3.99 2.61 -4.37
CA ALA A 84 -3.69 1.91 -5.61
C ALA A 84 -3.77 2.86 -6.84
N ALA A 85 -4.72 3.79 -6.84
CA ALA A 85 -4.82 4.81 -7.89
C ALA A 85 -3.64 5.80 -7.87
N VAL A 86 -3.20 6.24 -6.68
CA VAL A 86 -2.00 7.08 -6.53
C VAL A 86 -0.77 6.32 -7.03
N GLY A 87 -0.60 5.05 -6.63
CA GLY A 87 0.47 4.19 -7.11
C GLY A 87 0.47 4.04 -8.63
N LEU A 88 -0.70 3.87 -9.26
CA LEU A 88 -0.81 3.78 -10.72
C LEU A 88 -0.37 5.07 -11.42
N VAL A 89 -0.72 6.24 -10.86
CA VAL A 89 -0.25 7.53 -11.38
C VAL A 89 1.26 7.67 -11.19
N GLN A 90 1.81 7.24 -10.05
CA GLN A 90 3.26 7.21 -9.81
C GLN A 90 4.00 6.32 -10.81
N LEU A 91 3.46 5.13 -11.13
CA LEU A 91 4.04 4.26 -12.16
C LEU A 91 4.08 4.97 -13.51
N GLN A 92 2.98 5.62 -13.92
CA GLN A 92 2.96 6.37 -15.18
C GLN A 92 3.89 7.59 -15.16
N ARG A 93 4.13 8.20 -14.00
CA ARG A 93 5.09 9.30 -13.86
C ARG A 93 6.54 8.83 -14.06
N ILE A 94 6.88 7.63 -13.61
CA ILE A 94 8.24 7.06 -13.72
C ILE A 94 8.46 6.46 -15.11
N TYR A 95 7.50 5.68 -15.60
CA TYR A 95 7.64 4.86 -16.81
C TYR A 95 6.98 5.46 -18.06
N GLY A 96 6.34 6.62 -17.93
CA GLY A 96 5.55 7.27 -18.99
C GLY A 96 4.10 6.77 -19.06
N ARG A 97 3.30 7.41 -19.92
CA ARG A 97 1.87 7.15 -20.02
C ARG A 97 1.58 5.73 -20.53
N ILE A 98 0.70 5.00 -19.84
CA ILE A 98 0.24 3.67 -20.25
C ILE A 98 -0.90 3.85 -21.27
N PRO A 99 -0.79 3.34 -22.51
CA PRO A 99 -1.77 3.63 -23.56
C PRO A 99 -3.04 2.76 -23.45
N LYS A 100 -2.95 1.55 -22.89
CA LYS A 100 -4.07 0.61 -22.81
C LYS A 100 -4.33 0.16 -21.37
N ILE A 101 -5.55 0.37 -20.90
CA ILE A 101 -5.95 0.06 -19.54
C ILE A 101 -7.24 -0.76 -19.61
N TYR A 102 -7.13 -2.02 -19.20
CA TYR A 102 -8.25 -2.94 -19.10
C TYR A 102 -8.61 -3.14 -17.64
N GLY A 103 -9.87 -3.43 -17.36
CA GLY A 103 -10.32 -3.63 -15.99
C GLY A 103 -11.50 -4.59 -15.95
N LYS A 104 -11.52 -5.45 -14.93
CA LYS A 104 -12.69 -6.24 -14.58
C LYS A 104 -12.95 -6.11 -13.09
N GLY A 105 -14.19 -5.75 -12.76
CA GLY A 105 -14.68 -5.62 -11.37
C GLY A 105 -15.00 -4.19 -10.99
N THR A 106 -15.88 -4.03 -10.01
CA THR A 106 -16.33 -2.72 -9.53
C THR A 106 -15.20 -1.96 -8.86
N MET A 107 -14.35 -2.65 -8.09
CA MET A 107 -13.20 -2.03 -7.42
C MET A 107 -12.13 -1.63 -8.43
N ALA A 108 -11.86 -2.47 -9.42
CA ALA A 108 -10.94 -2.17 -10.52
C ALA A 108 -11.36 -0.91 -11.31
N GLN A 109 -12.66 -0.79 -11.63
CA GLN A 109 -13.20 0.43 -12.25
C GLN A 109 -13.04 1.64 -11.33
N GLY A 110 -13.30 1.48 -10.03
CA GLY A 110 -13.13 2.53 -9.04
C GLY A 110 -11.69 3.04 -8.89
N VAL A 111 -10.69 2.16 -9.02
CA VAL A 111 -9.27 2.54 -9.06
C VAL A 111 -8.99 3.37 -10.30
N TRP A 112 -9.44 2.91 -11.47
CA TRP A 112 -9.22 3.61 -12.74
C TRP A 112 -9.84 5.02 -12.76
N GLU A 113 -11.09 5.17 -12.33
CA GLU A 113 -11.75 6.48 -12.29
C GLU A 113 -11.02 7.49 -11.39
N ARG A 114 -10.46 7.03 -10.27
CA ARG A 114 -9.63 7.87 -9.39
C ARG A 114 -8.29 8.21 -10.04
N ALA A 115 -7.62 7.22 -10.61
CA ALA A 115 -6.33 7.40 -11.27
C ALA A 115 -6.44 8.37 -12.47
N LYS A 116 -7.54 8.32 -13.23
CA LYS A 116 -7.81 9.24 -14.33
C LYS A 116 -7.94 10.69 -13.86
N LYS A 117 -8.62 10.92 -12.72
CA LYS A 117 -8.75 12.26 -12.13
C LYS A 117 -7.41 12.77 -11.63
N LEU A 118 -6.69 11.96 -10.85
CA LEU A 118 -5.36 12.29 -10.33
C LEU A 118 -4.36 12.55 -11.46
N GLY A 119 -4.38 11.74 -12.52
CA GLY A 119 -3.49 11.89 -13.66
C GLY A 119 -3.81 13.09 -14.55
N ALA A 120 -5.04 13.63 -14.51
CA ALA A 120 -5.38 14.85 -15.26
C ALA A 120 -4.69 16.10 -14.70
N GLU A 121 -4.30 16.06 -13.42
CA GLU A 121 -3.57 17.14 -12.75
C GLU A 121 -2.07 17.12 -13.07
N GLU A 122 -1.57 16.00 -13.62
CA GLU A 122 -0.15 15.78 -13.91
C GLU A 122 0.23 16.23 -15.33
N LYS A 123 0.93 17.36 -15.42
CA LYS A 123 1.41 17.92 -16.70
C LYS A 123 2.29 16.95 -17.49
N LEU A 124 3.07 16.09 -16.85
CA LEU A 124 3.91 15.10 -17.54
C LEU A 124 3.08 14.09 -18.34
N LEU A 125 1.92 13.67 -17.83
CA LEU A 125 1.03 12.74 -18.53
C LEU A 125 0.32 13.40 -19.73
N SER A 126 0.29 14.73 -19.75
CA SER A 126 -0.30 15.52 -20.85
C SER A 126 0.60 15.63 -22.08
N THR A 127 1.92 15.44 -21.92
CA THR A 127 2.88 15.47 -23.04
C THR A 127 2.66 14.34 -24.05
N GLY A 128 1.98 13.26 -23.63
CA GLY A 128 1.56 12.17 -24.50
C GLY A 128 2.69 11.25 -24.93
N GLU A 129 3.90 11.39 -24.36
CA GLU A 129 4.99 10.44 -24.62
C GLU A 129 4.59 9.04 -24.17
N ARG A 130 4.68 8.09 -25.10
CA ARG A 130 4.34 6.69 -24.86
C ARG A 130 5.31 6.11 -23.85
N GLY A 131 4.77 5.62 -22.73
CA GLY A 131 5.57 4.95 -21.73
C GLY A 131 6.12 3.61 -22.17
N THR A 132 7.02 3.07 -21.35
CA THR A 132 7.61 1.73 -21.52
C THR A 132 6.62 0.59 -21.28
N ILE A 133 5.57 0.85 -20.49
CA ILE A 133 4.52 -0.12 -20.19
C ILE A 133 3.43 -0.02 -21.27
N ASP A 134 3.27 -1.09 -22.06
CA ASP A 134 2.30 -1.15 -23.16
C ASP A 134 0.85 -1.20 -22.68
N GLN A 135 0.59 -1.91 -21.59
CA GLN A 135 -0.76 -2.12 -21.09
C GLN A 135 -0.77 -2.51 -19.62
N ILE A 136 -1.88 -2.23 -18.95
CA ILE A 136 -2.18 -2.72 -17.61
C ILE A 136 -3.58 -3.34 -17.57
N ILE A 137 -3.73 -4.38 -16.75
CA ILE A 137 -5.00 -5.06 -16.49
C ILE A 137 -5.29 -4.94 -15.00
N LEU A 138 -6.40 -4.29 -14.65
CA LEU A 138 -6.88 -4.15 -13.29
C LEU A 138 -7.88 -5.27 -13.00
N LEU A 139 -7.57 -6.12 -12.03
CA LEU A 139 -8.43 -7.24 -11.63
C LEU A 139 -8.88 -7.08 -10.19
N ASP A 140 -10.19 -7.20 -9.98
CA ASP A 140 -10.79 -7.28 -8.66
C ASP A 140 -10.75 -8.72 -8.14
N ARG A 141 -10.17 -8.92 -6.95
CA ARG A 141 -10.06 -10.25 -6.32
C ARG A 141 -11.43 -10.90 -6.11
N GLN A 142 -12.50 -10.12 -5.93
CA GLN A 142 -13.85 -10.67 -5.71
C GLN A 142 -14.41 -11.44 -6.90
N ILE A 143 -13.89 -11.24 -8.12
CA ILE A 143 -14.36 -11.93 -9.32
C ILE A 143 -14.03 -13.42 -9.28
N ASP A 144 -12.94 -13.76 -8.63
CA ASP A 144 -12.48 -15.13 -8.45
C ASP A 144 -11.99 -15.25 -7.02
N LEU A 145 -12.83 -15.70 -6.09
CA LEU A 145 -12.37 -16.04 -4.74
C LEU A 145 -11.90 -17.49 -4.64
N LEU A 146 -12.32 -18.34 -5.57
CA LEU A 146 -12.03 -19.78 -5.55
C LEU A 146 -10.53 -20.05 -5.62
N SER A 147 -9.79 -19.35 -6.49
CA SER A 147 -8.35 -19.56 -6.59
C SER A 147 -7.57 -19.16 -5.33
N ALA A 148 -8.13 -18.30 -4.46
CA ALA A 148 -7.50 -17.94 -3.19
C ALA A 148 -7.82 -18.94 -2.05
N PHE A 149 -8.87 -19.76 -2.21
CA PHE A 149 -9.24 -20.79 -1.23
C PHE A 149 -8.69 -22.17 -1.57
N ALA A 150 -8.26 -22.38 -2.81
CA ALA A 150 -7.63 -23.63 -3.22
C ALA A 150 -6.20 -23.70 -2.66
N THR A 151 -5.83 -24.86 -2.11
CA THR A 151 -4.45 -25.12 -1.66
C THR A 151 -3.48 -24.96 -2.82
N GLN A 152 -2.48 -24.11 -2.64
CA GLN A 152 -1.46 -23.90 -3.65
C GLN A 152 -0.53 -25.11 -3.75
N LEU A 153 -0.20 -25.55 -4.98
CA LEU A 153 0.60 -26.76 -5.25
C LEU A 153 1.95 -26.47 -5.93
N THR A 154 2.35 -25.20 -6.02
CA THR A 154 3.71 -24.81 -6.44
C THR A 154 4.66 -24.91 -5.24
N TYR A 155 5.98 -24.96 -5.48
CA TYR A 155 6.96 -25.03 -4.38
C TYR A 155 6.83 -23.85 -3.40
N GLU A 156 6.79 -22.63 -3.93
CA GLU A 156 6.59 -21.42 -3.14
C GLU A 156 5.20 -21.38 -2.50
N GLY A 157 4.16 -21.77 -3.23
CA GLY A 157 2.80 -21.81 -2.70
C GLY A 157 2.66 -22.76 -1.51
N LEU A 158 3.25 -23.96 -1.58
CA LEU A 158 3.27 -24.88 -0.45
C LEU A 158 4.06 -24.32 0.74
N ILE A 159 5.18 -23.62 0.50
CA ILE A 159 5.92 -22.94 1.56
C ILE A 159 5.03 -21.89 2.24
N ASP A 160 4.30 -21.09 1.46
CA ASP A 160 3.41 -20.07 1.98
C ASP A 160 2.23 -20.67 2.78
N GLU A 161 1.61 -21.74 2.29
CA GLU A 161 0.51 -22.44 2.97
C GLU A 161 0.93 -23.02 4.34
N PHE A 162 2.13 -23.60 4.44
CA PHE A 162 2.58 -24.26 5.67
C PHE A 162 3.33 -23.34 6.64
N TYR A 163 4.07 -22.35 6.14
CA TYR A 163 4.96 -21.53 6.97
C TYR A 163 4.67 -20.03 6.88
N GLY A 164 4.00 -19.58 5.81
CA GLY A 164 3.77 -18.17 5.51
C GLY A 164 5.04 -17.47 5.04
N VAL A 165 4.98 -16.89 3.85
CA VAL A 165 6.02 -15.99 3.33
C VAL A 165 5.61 -14.56 3.63
N LYS A 166 6.50 -13.80 4.28
CA LYS A 166 6.25 -12.39 4.63
C LYS A 166 7.46 -11.54 4.26
N GLN A 167 7.25 -10.54 3.41
CA GLN A 167 8.32 -9.63 2.93
C GLN A 167 9.55 -10.38 2.41
N ASN A 168 9.34 -11.38 1.55
CA ASN A 168 10.38 -12.29 1.02
C ASN A 168 11.22 -12.99 2.09
N LYS A 169 10.63 -13.24 3.25
CA LYS A 169 11.26 -13.97 4.34
C LYS A 169 10.34 -15.09 4.82
N LEU A 170 10.99 -16.12 5.32
CA LEU A 170 10.39 -17.34 5.80
C LEU A 170 11.02 -17.68 7.15
N THR A 171 10.22 -18.17 8.09
CA THR A 171 10.70 -18.70 9.37
C THR A 171 10.47 -20.21 9.39
N LEU A 172 11.55 -20.99 9.52
CA LEU A 172 11.49 -22.46 9.58
C LEU A 172 11.96 -22.98 10.95
N PRO A 173 11.45 -24.14 11.38
CA PRO A 173 11.99 -24.86 12.55
C PRO A 173 13.46 -25.21 12.34
N ALA A 174 14.31 -24.88 13.31
CA ALA A 174 15.76 -25.08 13.21
C ALA A 174 16.14 -26.57 13.24
N GLU A 175 15.31 -27.41 13.85
CA GLU A 175 15.51 -28.85 14.01
C GLU A 175 15.60 -29.58 12.66
N LEU A 176 14.95 -29.04 11.62
CA LEU A 176 14.99 -29.58 10.26
C LEU A 176 16.36 -29.42 9.58
N PHE A 177 17.25 -28.61 10.18
CA PHE A 177 18.57 -28.27 9.63
C PHE A 177 19.72 -28.72 10.54
N ALA A 178 19.43 -29.32 11.70
CA ALA A 178 20.42 -29.94 12.54
C ALA A 178 20.86 -31.28 11.91
N LYS A 179 22.16 -31.43 11.64
CA LYS A 179 22.76 -32.70 11.23
C LYS A 179 22.92 -33.65 12.41
#